data_AF-A0A966ZDQ6-F1
#
_entry.id   AF-A0A966ZDQ6-F1
#
_cell.length_a   1.000
_cell.length_b   1.000
_cell.length_c   1.000
_cell.angle_alpha   90.00
_cell.angle_beta   90.00
_cell.angle_gamma   90.00
#
_symmetry.space_group_name_H-M   'P 1'
#
loop_
_entity.id
_entity.type
_entity.pdbx_description
1 polymer ?
#
loop_
_entity_poly.entity_id
_entity_poly.type
_entity_poly.pdbx_seq_one_letter_code
_entity_poly.pdbx_strand_id
1 'polypeptide(L)'
;YLLTANAFAVSNVWTYLATPLDFNTTVWLADAQGHALIAVKKFADGREVLSMTFDNAPWLLHSTVLSHGLVTWANKGLFLGERHTYLSAQIDDVFLADEMWPAGEFRQGAKDWAATITWQKGFNTRTLGKNFRYDMAFNGLGTVAGEYENDDLTPYVRTNKAMFKWISHTYTHPYLDDLTYAESLTEVTKNNQAATGLGLPNFSKANMVTPNISGLNNPQFIQAAYDAGIRYLVTDTSIPSHRPTSPNTGIPNWVDPRILMIPRHANNLFYNVSTPAEWVSEYNSIYNAYWGRDLNYAEILDNQAELLLGFLLKGDVSPLMFHQPNLRDYNGAGNTLLGDLLNKVADKYEKLYNFPALSPTMNALGTTLTQRMAYNASGVVATRNADSTVTLTVGTVAPVITAETYAGQRITYVTLAPGQSVTIKKL
;
A
#
# COMPACT_ATOMS: atom_id res chain seq x y z
N TYR A 1 -18.70 5.34 -8.41
CA TYR A 1 -17.36 4.77 -8.16
C TYR A 1 -17.40 3.26 -8.08
N LEU A 2 -18.38 2.67 -7.39
CA LEU A 2 -18.67 1.24 -7.48
C LEU A 2 -19.12 0.83 -8.88
N LEU A 3 -18.80 -0.39 -9.27
CA LEU A 3 -19.40 -1.11 -10.39
C LEU A 3 -20.75 -1.69 -9.96
N THR A 4 -21.82 -0.93 -10.14
CA THR A 4 -23.18 -1.27 -9.63
C THR A 4 -23.83 -2.50 -10.28
N ALA A 5 -23.23 -3.05 -11.34
CA ALA A 5 -23.67 -4.30 -11.96
C ALA A 5 -23.16 -5.56 -11.21
N ASN A 6 -22.16 -5.41 -10.34
CA ASN A 6 -21.53 -6.52 -9.63
C ASN A 6 -22.02 -6.59 -8.18
N ALA A 7 -22.38 -7.79 -7.74
CA ALA A 7 -22.67 -8.07 -6.34
C ALA A 7 -21.38 -8.20 -5.51
N PHE A 8 -21.45 -7.85 -4.23
CA PHE A 8 -20.44 -8.16 -3.22
C PHE A 8 -21.14 -8.68 -1.96
N ALA A 9 -20.45 -9.48 -1.16
CA ALA A 9 -21.02 -10.06 0.05
C ALA A 9 -21.07 -9.02 1.19
N VAL A 10 -22.20 -8.99 1.91
CA VAL A 10 -22.27 -8.51 3.30
C VAL A 10 -22.15 -9.76 4.16
N SER A 11 -21.10 -9.87 4.97
CA SER A 11 -20.74 -11.11 5.68
C SER A 11 -20.22 -10.83 7.09
N ASN A 12 -20.29 -11.86 7.95
CA ASN A 12 -19.77 -11.82 9.33
C ASN A 12 -20.37 -10.70 10.21
N VAL A 13 -21.64 -10.34 9.96
CA VAL A 13 -22.39 -9.30 10.69
C VAL A 13 -23.84 -9.71 10.88
N TRP A 14 -24.52 -9.14 11.87
CA TRP A 14 -25.97 -9.24 11.94
C TRP A 14 -26.58 -8.40 10.81
N THR A 15 -27.63 -8.95 10.20
CA THR A 15 -28.37 -8.34 9.09
C THR A 15 -29.87 -8.54 9.35
N TYR A 16 -30.63 -7.48 9.19
CA TYR A 16 -32.08 -7.45 9.33
C TYR A 16 -32.69 -7.37 7.93
N LEU A 17 -33.34 -8.44 7.49
CA LEU A 17 -34.05 -8.45 6.22
C LEU A 17 -35.26 -7.50 6.32
N ALA A 18 -35.28 -6.50 5.45
CA ALA A 18 -36.28 -5.43 5.47
C ALA A 18 -36.92 -5.24 4.09
N THR A 19 -38.07 -4.57 4.07
CA THR A 19 -38.73 -4.10 2.85
C THR A 19 -38.70 -2.56 2.82
N PRO A 20 -38.86 -1.91 1.64
CA PRO A 20 -39.01 -0.47 1.59
C PRO A 20 -40.24 -0.02 2.38
N LEU A 21 -40.12 1.05 3.18
CA LEU A 21 -41.21 1.55 4.02
C LEU A 21 -42.44 1.96 3.20
N ASP A 22 -42.22 2.63 2.06
CA ASP A 22 -43.25 3.05 1.12
C ASP A 22 -42.65 3.33 -0.28
N PHE A 23 -43.50 3.72 -1.23
CA PHE A 23 -43.11 4.10 -2.59
C PHE A 23 -42.17 5.33 -2.68
N ASN A 24 -42.04 6.10 -1.60
CA ASN A 24 -41.11 7.23 -1.48
C ASN A 24 -39.76 6.81 -0.84
N THR A 25 -39.51 5.51 -0.74
CA THR A 25 -38.29 4.91 -0.21
C THR A 25 -37.51 4.28 -1.37
N THR A 26 -36.36 4.85 -1.72
CA THR A 26 -35.51 4.32 -2.80
C THR A 26 -34.53 3.30 -2.23
N VAL A 27 -34.62 2.04 -2.66
CA VAL A 27 -33.62 1.02 -2.32
C VAL A 27 -32.38 1.24 -3.18
N TRP A 28 -31.21 1.26 -2.54
CA TRP A 28 -29.90 1.44 -3.16
C TRP A 28 -29.09 0.16 -3.23
N LEU A 29 -29.32 -0.76 -2.27
CA LEU A 29 -28.74 -2.09 -2.25
C LEU A 29 -29.80 -3.06 -1.72
N ALA A 30 -29.97 -4.19 -2.40
CA ALA A 30 -30.84 -5.28 -2.01
C ALA A 30 -30.11 -6.62 -2.12
N ASP A 31 -30.60 -7.65 -1.43
CA ASP A 31 -30.18 -9.02 -1.67
C ASP A 31 -30.87 -9.63 -2.91
N ALA A 32 -30.55 -10.88 -3.24
CA ALA A 32 -31.11 -11.59 -4.38
C ALA A 32 -32.61 -11.94 -4.24
N GLN A 33 -33.18 -11.78 -3.03
CA GLN A 33 -34.58 -12.00 -2.70
C GLN A 33 -35.37 -10.68 -2.70
N GLY A 34 -34.70 -9.53 -2.88
CA GLY A 34 -35.30 -8.21 -2.93
C GLY A 34 -35.43 -7.51 -1.56
N HIS A 35 -34.84 -8.06 -0.49
CA HIS A 35 -34.82 -7.38 0.81
C HIS A 35 -33.89 -6.17 0.74
N ALA A 36 -34.34 -5.02 1.24
CA ALA A 36 -33.57 -3.79 1.26
C ALA A 36 -32.45 -3.88 2.31
N LEU A 37 -31.20 -3.73 1.86
CA LEU A 37 -30.00 -3.68 2.69
C LEU A 37 -29.55 -2.23 2.93
N ILE A 38 -29.69 -1.38 1.91
CA ILE A 38 -29.49 0.08 2.01
C ILE A 38 -30.66 0.76 1.33
N ALA A 39 -31.31 1.71 2.02
CA ALA A 39 -32.40 2.49 1.47
C ALA A 39 -32.31 3.97 1.87
N VAL A 40 -32.80 4.85 1.01
CA VAL A 40 -32.91 6.30 1.25
C VAL A 40 -34.38 6.69 1.24
N LYS A 41 -34.83 7.26 2.36
CA LYS A 41 -36.16 7.84 2.52
C LYS A 41 -36.09 9.36 2.39
N LYS A 42 -36.89 9.93 1.50
CA LYS A 42 -37.14 11.37 1.42
C LYS A 42 -38.49 11.71 2.05
N PHE A 43 -38.51 12.72 2.91
CA PHE A 43 -39.70 13.21 3.59
C PHE A 43 -40.22 14.49 2.91
N ALA A 44 -41.51 14.79 3.07
CA ALA A 44 -42.16 15.95 2.46
C ALA A 44 -41.63 17.30 2.99
N ASP A 45 -41.04 17.30 4.20
CA ASP A 45 -40.35 18.44 4.82
C ASP A 45 -38.92 18.67 4.26
N GLY A 46 -38.47 17.86 3.29
CA GLY A 46 -37.15 17.94 2.69
C GLY A 46 -36.05 17.18 3.43
N ARG A 47 -36.33 16.55 4.58
CA ARG A 47 -35.36 15.66 5.25
C ARG A 47 -35.11 14.41 4.41
N GLU A 48 -33.87 13.91 4.47
CA GLU A 48 -33.46 12.66 3.84
C GLU A 48 -32.74 11.80 4.87
N VAL A 49 -33.09 10.51 4.94
CA VAL A 49 -32.49 9.52 5.85
C VAL A 49 -32.01 8.35 5.01
N LEU A 50 -30.73 7.98 5.17
CA LEU A 50 -30.17 6.74 4.66
C LEU A 50 -30.14 5.74 5.81
N SER A 51 -30.68 4.55 5.59
CA SER A 51 -30.66 3.43 6.54
C SER A 51 -29.90 2.26 5.94
N MET A 52 -29.05 1.63 6.75
CA MET A 52 -28.43 0.33 6.46
C MET A 52 -28.98 -0.67 7.47
N THR A 53 -29.29 -1.88 7.02
CA THR A 53 -29.91 -2.90 7.88
C THR A 53 -28.93 -3.98 8.34
N PHE A 54 -27.63 -3.69 8.31
CA PHE A 54 -26.55 -4.60 8.70
C PHE A 54 -25.45 -3.86 9.47
N ASP A 55 -24.74 -4.58 10.34
CA ASP A 55 -23.65 -3.99 11.12
C ASP A 55 -22.43 -3.64 10.24
N ASN A 56 -21.61 -2.73 10.73
CA ASN A 56 -20.41 -2.26 10.05
C ASN A 56 -19.22 -2.21 11.02
N ALA A 57 -18.04 -2.62 10.54
CA ALA A 57 -16.80 -2.57 11.31
C ALA A 57 -15.59 -2.31 10.39
N PRO A 58 -14.52 -1.64 10.87
CA PRO A 58 -13.42 -1.15 10.01
C PRO A 58 -12.50 -2.25 9.44
N TRP A 59 -12.70 -3.52 9.81
CA TRP A 59 -12.03 -4.68 9.23
C TRP A 59 -12.88 -5.45 8.21
N LEU A 60 -14.16 -5.10 8.03
CA LEU A 60 -15.07 -5.80 7.14
C LEU A 60 -15.07 -5.22 5.73
N LEU A 61 -15.09 -6.09 4.73
CA LEU A 61 -14.97 -5.72 3.33
C LEU A 61 -16.15 -4.85 2.86
N HIS A 62 -17.40 -5.20 3.19
CA HIS A 62 -18.56 -4.39 2.82
C HIS A 62 -18.51 -2.98 3.41
N SER A 63 -18.04 -2.85 4.66
CA SER A 63 -17.89 -1.55 5.32
C SER A 63 -16.86 -0.65 4.63
N THR A 64 -15.70 -1.20 4.21
CA THR A 64 -14.69 -0.40 3.50
C THR A 64 -15.17 -0.02 2.10
N VAL A 65 -15.78 -0.94 1.35
CA VAL A 65 -16.40 -0.71 0.02
C VAL A 65 -17.43 0.43 0.05
N LEU A 66 -18.30 0.45 1.08
CA LEU A 66 -19.40 1.41 1.19
C LEU A 66 -19.00 2.76 1.80
N SER A 67 -17.97 2.79 2.64
CA SER A 67 -17.57 3.96 3.46
C SER A 67 -17.56 5.28 2.69
N HIS A 68 -16.89 5.32 1.54
CA HIS A 68 -16.77 6.52 0.71
C HIS A 68 -18.10 7.00 0.15
N GLY A 69 -18.99 6.09 -0.25
CA GLY A 69 -20.32 6.40 -0.74
C GLY A 69 -21.21 7.01 0.34
N LEU A 70 -21.12 6.49 1.57
CA LEU A 70 -21.84 7.00 2.73
C LEU A 70 -21.36 8.42 3.09
N VAL A 71 -20.04 8.64 3.17
CA VAL A 71 -19.45 9.98 3.41
C VAL A 71 -19.82 10.95 2.29
N THR A 72 -19.76 10.51 1.02
CA THR A 72 -20.16 11.31 -0.15
C THR A 72 -21.64 11.69 -0.07
N TRP A 73 -22.54 10.78 0.29
CA TRP A 73 -23.98 11.05 0.41
C TRP A 73 -24.29 12.03 1.54
N ALA A 74 -23.74 11.78 2.73
CA ALA A 74 -23.94 12.63 3.90
C ALA A 74 -23.49 14.08 3.66
N ASN A 75 -22.36 14.25 2.96
CA ASN A 75 -21.78 15.56 2.64
C ASN A 75 -22.23 16.13 1.28
N LYS A 76 -23.26 15.57 0.63
CA LYS A 76 -23.77 16.00 -0.69
C LYS A 76 -22.68 16.16 -1.77
N GLY A 77 -21.69 15.26 -1.73
CA GLY A 77 -20.55 15.21 -2.64
C GLY A 77 -19.49 16.30 -2.44
N LEU A 78 -19.40 16.89 -1.25
CA LEU A 78 -18.49 18.02 -0.97
C LEU A 78 -17.98 17.98 0.47
N PHE A 79 -16.75 17.50 0.66
CA PHE A 79 -16.12 17.33 1.97
C PHE A 79 -14.63 17.69 1.89
N LEU A 80 -14.00 17.88 3.05
CA LEU A 80 -12.55 18.00 3.16
C LEU A 80 -11.88 16.62 3.09
N GLY A 81 -10.95 16.46 2.16
CA GLY A 81 -10.18 15.25 1.99
C GLY A 81 -10.04 14.86 0.53
N GLU A 82 -9.45 13.70 0.33
CA GLU A 82 -9.16 13.10 -0.97
C GLU A 82 -9.43 11.59 -0.90
N ARG A 83 -9.39 10.94 -2.06
CA ARG A 83 -9.40 9.48 -2.12
C ARG A 83 -8.51 9.02 -3.25
N HIS A 84 -7.59 8.12 -2.90
CA HIS A 84 -6.74 7.39 -3.82
C HIS A 84 -6.73 5.91 -3.41
N THR A 85 -6.46 5.01 -4.34
CA THR A 85 -6.08 3.62 -4.04
C THR A 85 -4.62 3.47 -4.42
N TYR A 86 -3.83 2.86 -3.54
CA TYR A 86 -2.39 2.67 -3.71
C TYR A 86 -2.03 1.20 -3.83
N LEU A 87 -1.01 0.89 -4.63
CA LEU A 87 -0.41 -0.43 -4.76
C LEU A 87 1.09 -0.30 -5.02
N SER A 88 1.88 -0.34 -3.94
CA SER A 88 3.34 -0.37 -3.98
C SER A 88 3.83 -1.63 -3.25
N ALA A 89 4.32 -2.59 -4.03
CA ALA A 89 4.92 -3.83 -3.53
C ALA A 89 6.44 -3.64 -3.46
N GLN A 90 6.97 -3.60 -2.25
CA GLN A 90 8.41 -3.56 -1.97
C GLN A 90 8.92 -4.99 -1.90
N ILE A 91 9.92 -5.30 -2.71
CA ILE A 91 10.60 -6.58 -2.80
C ILE A 91 11.97 -6.39 -2.18
N ASP A 92 12.14 -6.95 -0.99
CA ASP A 92 13.39 -6.93 -0.22
C ASP A 92 14.36 -8.01 -0.75
N ASP A 93 15.59 -7.97 -0.24
CA ASP A 93 16.71 -8.89 -0.52
C ASP A 93 17.17 -9.03 -1.98
N VAL A 94 16.83 -8.08 -2.85
CA VAL A 94 17.22 -8.16 -4.28
C VAL A 94 18.75 -8.16 -4.44
N PHE A 95 19.23 -9.18 -5.16
CA PHE A 95 20.62 -9.63 -5.37
C PHE A 95 21.24 -10.54 -4.29
N LEU A 96 20.65 -10.69 -3.11
CA LEU A 96 21.07 -11.70 -2.15
C LEU A 96 20.30 -13.01 -2.35
N ALA A 97 20.66 -13.97 -1.53
CA ALA A 97 20.05 -15.28 -1.42
C ALA A 97 19.45 -15.41 -0.02
N ASP A 98 18.25 -15.98 0.05
CA ASP A 98 17.47 -16.06 1.29
C ASP A 98 17.45 -17.52 1.77
N GLU A 99 17.44 -17.71 3.09
CA GLU A 99 17.10 -19.01 3.66
C GLU A 99 15.65 -19.38 3.35
N MET A 100 15.40 -20.65 3.05
CA MET A 100 14.11 -21.12 2.53
C MET A 100 13.40 -22.05 3.52
N TRP A 101 12.08 -21.91 3.64
CA TRP A 101 11.27 -22.88 4.38
C TRP A 101 11.12 -24.19 3.58
N PRO A 102 11.25 -25.38 4.22
CA PRO A 102 11.70 -25.61 5.59
C PRO A 102 13.24 -25.68 5.72
N ALA A 103 13.96 -25.79 4.61
CA ALA A 103 15.42 -25.71 4.54
C ALA A 103 15.89 -25.39 3.11
N GLY A 104 17.12 -24.87 3.01
CA GLY A 104 17.78 -24.56 1.74
C GLY A 104 17.97 -23.05 1.56
N GLU A 105 18.39 -22.67 0.37
CA GLU A 105 18.71 -21.28 0.00
C GLU A 105 18.21 -21.04 -1.43
N PHE A 106 17.68 -19.84 -1.71
CA PHE A 106 17.27 -19.44 -3.05
C PHE A 106 17.71 -18.01 -3.37
N ARG A 107 18.21 -17.81 -4.59
CA ARG A 107 18.46 -16.51 -5.21
C ARG A 107 17.80 -16.48 -6.58
N GLN A 108 17.10 -15.39 -6.89
CA GLN A 108 16.60 -15.11 -8.24
C GLN A 108 17.72 -15.18 -9.30
N GLY A 109 17.43 -15.78 -10.44
CA GLY A 109 18.23 -15.67 -11.66
C GLY A 109 17.59 -14.76 -12.71
N ALA A 110 18.24 -14.64 -13.86
CA ALA A 110 17.71 -13.92 -15.03
C ALA A 110 16.35 -14.47 -15.50
N LYS A 111 16.10 -15.76 -15.29
CA LYS A 111 14.82 -16.44 -15.59
C LYS A 111 13.66 -15.87 -14.76
N ASP A 112 13.83 -15.76 -13.45
CA ASP A 112 12.79 -15.24 -12.53
C ASP A 112 12.49 -13.76 -12.80
N TRP A 113 13.51 -13.01 -13.20
CA TRP A 113 13.35 -11.64 -13.67
C TRP A 113 12.64 -11.53 -15.02
N ALA A 114 12.88 -12.45 -15.96
CA ALA A 114 12.15 -12.52 -17.21
C ALA A 114 10.65 -12.82 -16.99
N ALA A 115 10.34 -13.74 -16.08
CA ALA A 115 8.99 -14.02 -15.61
C ALA A 115 8.34 -12.77 -14.98
N THR A 116 9.02 -12.14 -14.02
CA THR A 116 8.57 -10.92 -13.33
C THR A 116 8.25 -9.77 -14.30
N ILE A 117 9.13 -9.51 -15.28
CA ILE A 117 8.92 -8.48 -16.31
C ILE A 117 7.71 -8.81 -17.20
N THR A 118 7.55 -10.08 -17.57
CA THR A 118 6.44 -10.54 -18.41
C THR A 118 5.11 -10.44 -17.67
N TRP A 119 5.06 -10.90 -16.42
CA TRP A 119 3.92 -10.74 -15.53
C TRP A 119 3.56 -9.27 -15.32
N GLN A 120 4.53 -8.39 -15.02
CA GLN A 120 4.26 -6.96 -14.79
C GLN A 120 3.67 -6.29 -16.05
N LYS A 121 4.16 -6.64 -17.25
CA LYS A 121 3.57 -6.16 -18.51
C LYS A 121 2.11 -6.62 -18.68
N GLY A 122 1.81 -7.87 -18.33
CA GLY A 122 0.44 -8.40 -18.32
C GLY A 122 -0.45 -7.70 -17.30
N PHE A 123 0.01 -7.57 -16.06
CA PHE A 123 -0.71 -6.90 -14.97
C PHE A 123 -1.02 -5.42 -15.29
N ASN A 124 -0.13 -4.74 -16.01
CA ASN A 124 -0.35 -3.35 -16.44
C ASN A 124 -1.42 -3.20 -17.55
N THR A 125 -1.94 -4.31 -18.11
CA THR A 125 -3.16 -4.28 -18.95
C THR A 125 -4.45 -4.30 -18.13
N ARG A 126 -4.38 -4.74 -16.86
CA ARG A 126 -5.52 -4.74 -15.93
C ARG A 126 -5.83 -3.33 -15.46
N THR A 127 -7.07 -3.12 -15.02
CA THR A 127 -7.50 -1.82 -14.50
C THR A 127 -6.75 -1.46 -13.23
N LEU A 128 -6.69 -2.35 -12.23
CA LEU A 128 -5.95 -2.11 -10.98
C LEU A 128 -4.47 -1.81 -11.27
N GLY A 129 -3.86 -2.66 -12.10
CA GLY A 129 -2.43 -2.68 -12.37
C GLY A 129 -1.91 -1.63 -13.35
N LYS A 130 -2.76 -0.81 -13.98
CA LYS A 130 -2.36 0.10 -15.08
C LYS A 130 -1.10 0.96 -14.84
N ASN A 131 -0.88 1.40 -13.60
CA ASN A 131 0.28 2.22 -13.21
C ASN A 131 1.35 1.45 -12.43
N PHE A 132 1.21 0.13 -12.29
CA PHE A 132 1.99 -0.69 -11.36
C PHE A 132 3.43 -0.90 -11.84
N ARG A 133 4.36 -0.77 -10.88
CA ARG A 133 5.77 -1.16 -11.01
C ARG A 133 6.23 -1.68 -9.66
N TYR A 134 6.96 -2.78 -9.61
CA TYR A 134 7.60 -3.24 -8.37
C TYR A 134 8.63 -2.22 -7.86
N ASP A 135 8.73 -2.10 -6.54
CA ASP A 135 9.80 -1.40 -5.83
C ASP A 135 10.85 -2.43 -5.38
N MET A 136 12.00 -2.45 -6.03
CA MET A 136 13.11 -3.37 -5.72
C MET A 136 14.02 -2.74 -4.66
N ALA A 137 13.99 -3.27 -3.45
CA ALA A 137 14.91 -2.94 -2.37
C ALA A 137 16.13 -3.88 -2.47
N PHE A 138 17.31 -3.30 -2.73
CA PHE A 138 18.47 -4.06 -3.22
C PHE A 138 19.69 -3.99 -2.30
N ASN A 139 20.51 -5.05 -2.39
CA ASN A 139 21.71 -5.26 -1.60
C ASN A 139 22.95 -5.32 -2.50
N GLY A 140 23.86 -4.37 -2.33
CA GLY A 140 24.97 -4.16 -3.25
C GLY A 140 26.01 -5.29 -3.26
N LEU A 141 26.17 -6.03 -2.16
CA LEU A 141 27.13 -7.14 -2.06
C LEU A 141 26.89 -8.20 -3.14
N GLY A 142 25.63 -8.61 -3.32
CA GLY A 142 25.24 -9.63 -4.29
C GLY A 142 25.41 -9.25 -5.77
N THR A 143 25.99 -8.08 -6.06
CA THR A 143 26.37 -7.61 -7.41
C THR A 143 27.88 -7.62 -7.66
N VAL A 144 28.67 -8.03 -6.66
CA VAL A 144 30.13 -8.13 -6.74
C VAL A 144 30.50 -9.36 -7.57
N ALA A 145 31.44 -9.18 -8.51
CA ALA A 145 31.92 -10.27 -9.35
C ALA A 145 32.63 -11.33 -8.49
N GLY A 146 32.09 -12.55 -8.50
CA GLY A 146 32.60 -13.67 -7.70
C GLY A 146 31.89 -13.89 -6.36
N GLU A 147 30.94 -13.04 -5.97
CA GLU A 147 30.10 -13.26 -4.78
C GLU A 147 29.19 -14.49 -4.97
N TYR A 148 28.56 -14.57 -6.14
CA TYR A 148 27.75 -15.72 -6.57
C TYR A 148 28.34 -16.35 -7.83
N GLU A 149 28.44 -17.68 -7.85
CA GLU A 149 28.88 -18.42 -9.04
C GLU A 149 27.89 -18.23 -10.19
N ASN A 150 28.42 -17.97 -11.40
CA ASN A 150 27.63 -17.85 -12.64
C ASN A 150 26.49 -16.80 -12.57
N ASP A 151 26.70 -15.67 -11.89
CA ASP A 151 25.70 -14.61 -11.73
C ASP A 151 25.14 -14.06 -13.07
N ASP A 152 23.98 -14.59 -13.48
CA ASP A 152 23.21 -14.13 -14.65
C ASP A 152 22.29 -12.95 -14.31
N LEU A 153 21.99 -12.75 -13.03
CA LEU A 153 21.07 -11.74 -12.53
C LEU A 153 21.64 -10.33 -12.72
N THR A 154 22.86 -10.03 -12.28
CA THR A 154 23.41 -8.67 -12.37
C THR A 154 23.47 -8.14 -13.82
N PRO A 155 23.95 -8.90 -14.82
CA PRO A 155 23.88 -8.49 -16.23
C PRO A 155 22.44 -8.27 -16.74
N TYR A 156 21.50 -9.14 -16.33
CA TYR A 156 20.09 -9.03 -16.73
C TYR A 156 19.42 -7.79 -16.14
N VAL A 157 19.65 -7.51 -14.86
CA VAL A 157 19.17 -6.29 -14.18
C VAL A 157 19.78 -5.04 -14.80
N ARG A 158 21.09 -5.01 -15.10
CA ARG A 158 21.75 -3.87 -15.74
C ARG A 158 21.08 -3.44 -17.04
N THR A 159 20.51 -4.39 -17.78
CA THR A 159 19.76 -4.18 -19.03
C THR A 159 18.30 -3.78 -18.78
N ASN A 160 17.64 -4.33 -17.76
CA ASN A 160 16.19 -4.19 -17.55
C ASN A 160 15.77 -3.23 -16.41
N LYS A 161 16.72 -2.65 -15.66
CA LYS A 161 16.50 -1.79 -14.48
C LYS A 161 15.51 -0.63 -14.65
N ALA A 162 15.26 -0.16 -15.87
CA ALA A 162 14.26 0.87 -16.16
C ALA A 162 12.80 0.40 -15.93
N MET A 163 12.55 -0.91 -15.88
CA MET A 163 11.21 -1.45 -15.60
C MET A 163 10.76 -1.24 -14.15
N PHE A 164 11.69 -1.00 -13.22
CA PHE A 164 11.47 -1.06 -11.76
C PHE A 164 11.76 0.26 -11.04
N LYS A 165 11.19 0.42 -9.84
CA LYS A 165 11.58 1.43 -8.87
C LYS A 165 12.67 0.84 -7.96
N TRP A 166 13.55 1.67 -7.40
CA TRP A 166 14.74 1.19 -6.67
C TRP A 166 14.87 1.86 -5.31
N ILE A 167 15.13 1.06 -4.27
CA ILE A 167 15.27 1.47 -2.86
C ILE A 167 16.55 0.82 -2.29
N SER A 168 17.25 1.49 -1.38
CA SER A 168 18.41 0.86 -0.71
C SER A 168 17.94 -0.18 0.32
N HIS A 169 18.67 -1.28 0.49
CA HIS A 169 18.43 -2.26 1.56
C HIS A 169 19.70 -2.60 2.39
N THR A 170 20.60 -1.61 2.51
CA THR A 170 22.01 -1.77 2.95
C THR A 170 22.86 -2.64 2.01
N TYR A 171 24.16 -2.81 2.30
CA TYR A 171 25.10 -3.42 1.38
C TYR A 171 25.22 -4.94 1.60
N THR A 172 25.41 -5.40 2.83
CA THR A 172 25.53 -6.83 3.21
C THR A 172 24.34 -7.40 3.99
N HIS A 173 23.24 -6.66 4.14
CA HIS A 173 22.09 -7.05 4.97
C HIS A 173 22.41 -7.46 6.44
N PRO A 174 23.19 -6.67 7.21
CA PRO A 174 23.40 -6.97 8.63
C PRO A 174 22.24 -6.45 9.50
N TYR A 175 21.98 -7.10 10.63
CA TYR A 175 21.16 -6.54 11.70
C TYR A 175 21.78 -5.23 12.20
N LEU A 176 20.98 -4.16 12.24
CA LEU A 176 21.44 -2.79 12.48
C LEU A 176 21.30 -2.34 13.95
N ASP A 177 20.72 -3.16 14.83
CA ASP A 177 20.41 -2.76 16.21
C ASP A 177 21.66 -2.47 17.06
N ASP A 178 22.74 -3.23 16.87
CA ASP A 178 23.99 -3.11 17.66
C ASP A 178 25.18 -2.52 16.87
N LEU A 179 25.02 -2.19 15.58
CA LEU A 179 26.12 -1.67 14.76
C LEU A 179 26.61 -0.29 15.25
N THR A 180 27.92 -0.08 15.16
CA THR A 180 28.52 1.25 15.35
C THR A 180 28.16 2.21 14.23
N TYR A 181 28.42 3.50 14.43
CA TYR A 181 28.22 4.53 13.41
C TYR A 181 29.06 4.25 12.15
N ALA A 182 30.30 3.77 12.32
CA ALA A 182 31.21 3.52 11.20
C ALA A 182 30.77 2.33 10.33
N GLU A 183 30.30 1.24 10.95
CA GLU A 183 29.74 0.09 10.24
C GLU A 183 28.44 0.47 9.53
N SER A 184 27.51 1.13 10.25
CA SER A 184 26.26 1.65 9.71
C SER A 184 26.48 2.59 8.51
N LEU A 185 27.43 3.52 8.62
CA LEU A 185 27.78 4.44 7.55
C LEU A 185 28.37 3.71 6.35
N THR A 186 29.20 2.68 6.59
CA THR A 186 29.78 1.84 5.55
C THR A 186 28.69 1.09 4.77
N GLU A 187 27.72 0.50 5.47
CA GLU A 187 26.58 -0.19 4.88
C GLU A 187 25.74 0.71 3.97
N VAL A 188 25.33 1.88 4.46
CA VAL A 188 24.50 2.80 3.69
C VAL A 188 25.29 3.42 2.52
N THR A 189 26.56 3.80 2.73
CA THR A 189 27.35 4.47 1.68
C THR A 189 27.84 3.51 0.59
N LYS A 190 28.23 2.27 0.92
CA LYS A 190 28.56 1.26 -0.10
C LYS A 190 27.34 0.90 -0.94
N ASN A 191 26.14 0.78 -0.36
CA ASN A 191 24.96 0.47 -1.17
C ASN A 191 24.58 1.63 -2.12
N ASN A 192 24.75 2.87 -1.66
CA ASN A 192 24.64 4.06 -2.51
C ASN A 192 25.67 4.09 -3.66
N GLN A 193 26.87 3.54 -3.46
CA GLN A 193 27.87 3.35 -4.51
C GLN A 193 27.47 2.23 -5.48
N ALA A 194 26.94 1.10 -4.98
CA ALA A 194 26.43 0.00 -5.80
C ALA A 194 25.30 0.46 -6.75
N ALA A 195 24.32 1.25 -6.25
CA ALA A 195 23.30 1.87 -7.10
C ALA A 195 23.89 2.71 -8.25
N THR A 196 24.98 3.44 -7.95
CA THR A 196 25.69 4.27 -8.94
C THR A 196 26.41 3.39 -9.96
N GLY A 197 27.09 2.33 -9.52
CA GLY A 197 27.79 1.37 -10.38
C GLY A 197 26.87 0.50 -11.25
N LEU A 198 25.63 0.25 -10.81
CA LEU A 198 24.57 -0.37 -11.60
C LEU A 198 23.89 0.61 -12.57
N GLY A 199 23.96 1.92 -12.27
CA GLY A 199 23.24 2.98 -12.98
C GLY A 199 21.74 2.94 -12.76
N LEU A 200 21.29 2.71 -11.52
CA LEU A 200 19.86 2.55 -11.19
C LEU A 200 19.06 3.86 -11.46
N PRO A 201 18.05 3.84 -12.35
CA PRO A 201 17.36 5.05 -12.76
C PRO A 201 16.43 5.57 -11.64
N ASN A 202 16.45 6.89 -11.43
CA ASN A 202 15.66 7.59 -10.41
C ASN A 202 15.91 7.09 -8.97
N PHE A 203 17.02 6.42 -8.70
CA PHE A 203 17.42 6.04 -7.35
C PHE A 203 17.66 7.29 -6.49
N SER A 204 17.01 7.34 -5.33
CA SER A 204 17.14 8.43 -4.38
C SER A 204 17.67 7.90 -3.05
N LYS A 205 18.87 8.37 -2.68
CA LYS A 205 19.55 8.07 -1.40
C LYS A 205 18.73 8.44 -0.16
N ALA A 206 17.63 9.17 -0.32
CA ALA A 206 16.71 9.47 0.77
C ALA A 206 15.93 8.25 1.28
N ASN A 207 15.90 7.13 0.55
CA ASN A 207 14.98 6.01 0.80
C ASN A 207 15.73 4.72 1.10
N MET A 208 15.41 4.08 2.23
CA MET A 208 15.98 2.78 2.59
C MET A 208 14.98 1.92 3.35
N VAL A 209 14.91 0.64 3.00
CA VAL A 209 14.34 -0.40 3.86
C VAL A 209 15.47 -0.93 4.74
N THR A 210 15.26 -1.07 6.04
CA THR A 210 16.26 -1.66 6.95
C THR A 210 16.15 -3.19 6.98
N PRO A 211 17.28 -3.93 6.91
CA PRO A 211 17.33 -5.38 7.15
C PRO A 211 16.53 -5.79 8.37
N ASN A 212 15.61 -6.74 8.21
CA ASN A 212 14.71 -7.24 9.27
C ASN A 212 13.94 -6.15 10.06
N ILE A 213 13.77 -4.93 9.52
CA ILE A 213 13.19 -3.76 10.23
C ILE A 213 14.03 -3.34 11.47
N SER A 214 15.31 -3.73 11.51
CA SER A 214 16.26 -3.42 12.59
C SER A 214 16.83 -1.99 12.52
N GLY A 215 17.52 -1.58 13.59
CA GLY A 215 18.25 -0.32 13.70
C GLY A 215 17.38 0.89 14.04
N LEU A 216 16.04 0.79 13.98
CA LEU A 216 15.13 1.92 14.16
C LEU A 216 15.26 2.64 15.53
N ASN A 217 15.83 1.99 16.54
CA ASN A 217 16.13 2.58 17.85
C ASN A 217 17.64 2.76 18.12
N ASN A 218 18.53 2.37 17.21
CA ASN A 218 19.97 2.50 17.39
C ASN A 218 20.43 3.92 17.03
N PRO A 219 20.91 4.73 18.00
CA PRO A 219 21.34 6.10 17.73
C PRO A 219 22.57 6.20 16.83
N GLN A 220 23.44 5.19 16.83
CA GLN A 220 24.61 5.14 15.95
C GLN A 220 24.20 4.95 14.49
N PHE A 221 23.30 4.01 14.24
CA PHE A 221 22.73 3.79 12.91
C PHE A 221 21.90 4.97 12.43
N ILE A 222 21.00 5.51 13.24
CA ILE A 222 20.11 6.62 12.83
C ILE A 222 20.91 7.87 12.45
N GLN A 223 21.97 8.20 13.20
CA GLN A 223 22.89 9.29 12.85
C GLN A 223 23.64 8.99 11.52
N ALA A 224 24.18 7.78 11.35
CA ALA A 224 24.87 7.37 10.12
C ALA A 224 23.97 7.38 8.89
N ALA A 225 22.72 6.94 9.03
CA ALA A 225 21.71 6.99 7.99
C ALA A 225 21.38 8.44 7.58
N TYR A 226 21.17 9.33 8.56
CA TYR A 226 20.90 10.74 8.28
C TYR A 226 22.08 11.41 7.54
N ASP A 227 23.32 11.16 7.98
CA ASP A 227 24.53 11.74 7.38
C ASP A 227 24.82 11.17 5.99
N ALA A 228 24.49 9.89 5.74
CA ALA A 228 24.53 9.29 4.41
C ALA A 228 23.42 9.78 3.45
N GLY A 229 22.45 10.54 3.96
CA GLY A 229 21.39 11.18 3.17
C GLY A 229 20.01 10.53 3.27
N ILE A 230 19.83 9.47 4.10
CA ILE A 230 18.51 8.85 4.33
C ILE A 230 17.56 9.85 5.00
N ARG A 231 16.31 9.92 4.52
CA ARG A 231 15.22 10.72 5.13
C ARG A 231 13.96 9.89 5.37
N TYR A 232 13.82 8.77 4.67
CA TYR A 232 12.70 7.85 4.74
C TYR A 232 13.19 6.43 5.04
N LEU A 233 12.71 5.89 6.16
CA LEU A 233 12.81 4.47 6.53
C LEU A 233 11.42 3.82 6.45
N VAL A 234 11.30 2.53 6.76
CA VAL A 234 9.99 1.85 6.93
C VAL A 234 9.84 1.31 8.36
N THR A 235 8.58 1.11 8.80
CA THR A 235 8.26 0.30 9.99
C THR A 235 7.40 -0.90 9.59
N ASP A 236 7.30 -1.93 10.45
CA ASP A 236 6.35 -3.03 10.27
C ASP A 236 5.07 -2.83 11.08
N THR A 237 3.95 -2.61 10.40
CA THR A 237 2.63 -2.45 11.04
C THR A 237 2.05 -3.71 11.68
N SER A 238 2.68 -4.90 11.55
CA SER A 238 2.30 -6.05 12.37
C SER A 238 2.50 -5.73 13.86
N ILE A 239 3.58 -5.02 14.19
CA ILE A 239 3.96 -4.59 15.53
C ILE A 239 3.11 -3.37 15.95
N PRO A 240 2.36 -3.42 17.08
CA PRO A 240 1.45 -2.33 17.45
C PRO A 240 2.12 -0.96 17.67
N SER A 241 3.33 -0.91 18.22
CA SER A 241 4.11 0.34 18.42
C SER A 241 4.66 0.95 17.13
N HIS A 242 4.66 0.19 16.04
CA HIS A 242 5.14 0.59 14.71
C HIS A 242 4.01 1.13 13.81
N ARG A 243 2.79 1.24 14.34
CA ARG A 243 1.61 1.79 13.64
C ARG A 243 1.53 3.30 13.84
N PRO A 244 1.08 4.06 12.82
CA PRO A 244 0.89 5.50 12.97
C PRO A 244 -0.33 5.80 13.85
N THR A 245 -0.31 6.93 14.54
CA THR A 245 -1.41 7.39 15.41
C THR A 245 -2.62 7.91 14.63
N SER A 246 -2.46 8.19 13.34
CA SER A 246 -3.51 8.58 12.39
C SER A 246 -3.42 7.73 11.12
N PRO A 247 -4.53 7.43 10.43
CA PRO A 247 -4.49 6.92 9.07
C PRO A 247 -3.66 7.81 8.15
N ASN A 248 -2.87 7.19 7.26
CA ASN A 248 -2.04 7.84 6.25
C ASN A 248 -1.07 8.92 6.79
N THR A 249 -0.55 8.78 8.01
CA THR A 249 0.58 9.59 8.51
C THR A 249 1.84 8.76 8.71
N GLY A 250 3.01 9.37 8.54
CA GLY A 250 4.28 8.73 8.90
C GLY A 250 4.55 8.79 10.40
N ILE A 251 5.63 8.14 10.83
CA ILE A 251 6.08 8.11 12.22
C ILE A 251 7.46 8.77 12.28
N PRO A 252 7.64 9.95 12.89
CA PRO A 252 8.97 10.49 13.14
C PRO A 252 9.81 9.47 13.91
N ASN A 253 11.04 9.23 13.48
CA ASN A 253 11.90 8.24 14.14
C ASN A 253 12.12 8.59 15.63
N TRP A 254 12.14 7.57 16.48
CA TRP A 254 12.16 7.71 17.94
C TRP A 254 13.46 8.30 18.50
N VAL A 255 14.55 8.24 17.72
CA VAL A 255 15.84 8.85 18.08
C VAL A 255 16.03 10.20 17.42
N ASP A 256 15.80 10.29 16.10
CA ASP A 256 15.93 11.54 15.33
C ASP A 256 14.71 11.79 14.44
N PRO A 257 13.80 12.70 14.82
CA PRO A 257 12.57 12.96 14.07
C PRO A 257 12.79 13.63 12.70
N ARG A 258 14.04 13.94 12.32
CA ARG A 258 14.40 14.36 10.94
C ARG A 258 14.35 13.20 9.93
N ILE A 259 14.32 11.95 10.39
CA ILE A 259 13.97 10.79 9.58
C ILE A 259 12.50 10.44 9.83
N LEU A 260 11.73 10.32 8.74
CA LEU A 260 10.34 9.85 8.80
C LEU A 260 10.29 8.37 8.45
N MET A 261 9.66 7.57 9.30
CA MET A 261 9.42 6.16 9.05
C MET A 261 8.04 5.98 8.41
N ILE A 262 8.02 5.29 7.27
CA ILE A 262 6.85 4.99 6.45
C ILE A 262 6.26 3.67 6.96
N PRO A 263 5.01 3.64 7.48
CA PRO A 263 4.41 2.39 7.92
C PRO A 263 4.26 1.43 6.74
N ARG A 264 4.76 0.20 6.84
CA ARG A 264 4.69 -0.86 5.81
C ARG A 264 3.88 -2.05 6.34
N HIS A 265 3.09 -2.67 5.47
CA HIS A 265 2.28 -3.84 5.83
C HIS A 265 3.03 -5.14 5.57
N ALA A 266 3.33 -5.88 6.64
CA ALA A 266 3.54 -7.32 6.55
C ALA A 266 2.24 -8.03 6.14
N ASN A 267 2.39 -9.22 5.58
CA ASN A 267 1.33 -10.14 5.19
C ASN A 267 1.88 -11.57 5.27
N ASN A 268 1.02 -12.58 5.09
CA ASN A 268 1.44 -13.98 5.28
C ASN A 268 1.97 -14.65 4.00
N LEU A 269 2.32 -13.91 2.93
CA LEU A 269 3.28 -14.41 1.93
C LEU A 269 4.68 -14.14 2.50
N PHE A 270 5.21 -15.15 3.20
CA PHE A 270 6.45 -15.01 3.99
C PHE A 270 7.68 -14.80 3.11
N TYR A 271 8.78 -14.34 3.71
CA TYR A 271 10.00 -13.99 2.98
C TYR A 271 10.65 -15.21 2.30
N ASN A 272 10.80 -16.27 3.08
CA ASN A 272 11.43 -17.56 2.86
C ASN A 272 10.56 -18.58 2.08
N VAL A 273 9.58 -18.14 1.28
CA VAL A 273 8.77 -19.05 0.44
C VAL A 273 8.73 -18.63 -1.02
N SER A 274 8.93 -19.63 -1.89
CA SER A 274 9.12 -19.47 -3.34
C SER A 274 8.22 -20.37 -4.19
N THR A 275 7.66 -21.44 -3.61
CA THR A 275 6.72 -22.34 -4.30
C THR A 275 5.40 -22.50 -3.53
N PRO A 276 4.29 -22.88 -4.21
CA PRO A 276 3.00 -23.09 -3.56
C PRO A 276 3.04 -24.10 -2.41
N ALA A 277 3.90 -25.12 -2.49
CA ALA A 277 4.04 -26.14 -1.46
C ALA A 277 4.75 -25.60 -0.20
N GLU A 278 5.80 -24.80 -0.37
CA GLU A 278 6.51 -24.13 0.73
C GLU A 278 5.55 -23.20 1.49
N TRP A 279 4.80 -22.36 0.76
CA TRP A 279 3.85 -21.42 1.36
C TRP A 279 2.70 -22.13 2.09
N VAL A 280 2.12 -23.19 1.51
CA VAL A 280 1.11 -24.01 2.19
C VAL A 280 1.66 -24.68 3.45
N SER A 281 2.91 -25.14 3.42
CA SER A 281 3.53 -25.80 4.57
C SER A 281 3.76 -24.83 5.74
N GLU A 282 4.36 -23.67 5.48
CA GLU A 282 4.66 -22.70 6.54
C GLU A 282 3.40 -21.99 7.05
N TYR A 283 2.46 -21.65 6.16
CA TYR A 283 1.21 -21.01 6.58
C TYR A 283 0.43 -21.92 7.53
N ASN A 284 0.37 -23.22 7.26
CA ASN A 284 -0.33 -24.15 8.13
C ASN A 284 0.45 -24.49 9.41
N SER A 285 1.79 -24.48 9.40
CA SER A 285 2.56 -24.66 10.64
C SER A 285 2.28 -23.54 11.66
N ILE A 286 1.97 -22.33 11.19
CA ILE A 286 1.61 -21.17 12.02
C ILE A 286 0.09 -21.10 12.29
N TYR A 287 -0.74 -21.27 11.26
CA TYR A 287 -2.17 -20.92 11.30
C TYR A 287 -3.17 -22.08 11.35
N ASN A 288 -2.74 -23.36 11.30
CA ASN A 288 -3.66 -24.51 11.41
C ASN A 288 -4.58 -24.39 12.63
N ALA A 289 -4.02 -24.05 13.80
CA ALA A 289 -4.79 -23.92 15.04
C ALA A 289 -5.80 -22.75 15.02
N TYR A 290 -5.54 -21.69 14.24
CA TYR A 290 -6.47 -20.58 14.05
C TYR A 290 -7.64 -20.98 13.15
N TRP A 291 -7.39 -21.76 12.09
CA TRP A 291 -8.42 -22.24 11.16
C TRP A 291 -9.13 -23.53 11.60
N GLY A 292 -8.59 -24.24 12.60
CA GLY A 292 -9.05 -25.57 13.03
C GLY A 292 -8.74 -26.70 12.04
N ARG A 293 -7.98 -26.41 10.98
CA ARG A 293 -7.55 -27.33 9.91
C ARG A 293 -6.47 -26.68 9.05
N ASP A 294 -5.86 -27.48 8.17
CA ASP A 294 -5.04 -26.95 7.09
C ASP A 294 -5.90 -26.25 6.03
N LEU A 295 -5.36 -25.16 5.48
CA LEU A 295 -5.83 -24.50 4.27
C LEU A 295 -5.00 -24.96 3.07
N ASN A 296 -5.66 -25.11 1.91
CA ASN A 296 -4.95 -25.33 0.65
C ASN A 296 -4.48 -23.99 0.02
N TYR A 297 -3.62 -24.08 -0.99
CA TYR A 297 -3.04 -22.90 -1.68
C TYR A 297 -4.08 -21.86 -2.12
N ALA A 298 -5.21 -22.29 -2.70
CA ALA A 298 -6.23 -21.37 -3.19
C ALA A 298 -7.00 -20.67 -2.05
N GLU A 299 -7.13 -21.30 -0.90
CA GLU A 299 -7.74 -20.72 0.30
C GLU A 299 -6.82 -19.68 0.95
N ILE A 300 -5.52 -19.99 1.06
CA ILE A 300 -4.48 -19.06 1.54
C ILE A 300 -4.42 -17.85 0.61
N LEU A 301 -4.38 -18.08 -0.71
CA LEU A 301 -4.34 -17.03 -1.73
C LEU A 301 -5.58 -16.12 -1.67
N ASP A 302 -6.78 -16.67 -1.50
CA ASP A 302 -8.01 -15.87 -1.38
C ASP A 302 -8.06 -15.05 -0.09
N ASN A 303 -7.64 -15.64 1.03
CA ASN A 303 -7.53 -14.98 2.34
C ASN A 303 -6.53 -13.82 2.32
N GLN A 304 -5.33 -14.03 1.78
CA GLN A 304 -4.30 -12.99 1.71
C GLN A 304 -4.65 -11.91 0.68
N ALA A 305 -5.28 -12.28 -0.44
CA ALA A 305 -5.80 -11.28 -1.38
C ALA A 305 -6.91 -10.40 -0.77
N GLU A 306 -7.72 -10.95 0.14
CA GLU A 306 -8.74 -10.18 0.87
C GLU A 306 -8.12 -9.20 1.88
N LEU A 307 -7.09 -9.63 2.62
CA LEU A 307 -6.32 -8.76 3.51
C LEU A 307 -5.74 -7.56 2.74
N LEU A 308 -5.03 -7.82 1.63
CA LEU A 308 -4.42 -6.77 0.82
C LEU A 308 -5.46 -5.85 0.17
N LEU A 309 -6.55 -6.41 -0.34
CA LEU A 309 -7.68 -5.63 -0.85
C LEU A 309 -8.24 -4.69 0.23
N GLY A 310 -8.29 -5.13 1.49
CA GLY A 310 -8.72 -4.30 2.62
C GLY A 310 -7.94 -2.99 2.75
N PHE A 311 -6.63 -2.99 2.52
CA PHE A 311 -5.79 -1.78 2.50
C PHE A 311 -6.10 -0.89 1.28
N LEU A 312 -6.16 -1.48 0.08
CA LEU A 312 -6.47 -0.79 -1.18
C LEU A 312 -7.82 -0.06 -1.15
N LEU A 313 -8.85 -0.68 -0.56
CA LEU A 313 -10.19 -0.12 -0.47
C LEU A 313 -10.31 1.00 0.56
N LYS A 314 -9.49 0.98 1.63
CA LYS A 314 -9.37 2.07 2.61
C LYS A 314 -8.66 3.30 2.05
N GLY A 315 -7.96 3.15 0.91
CA GLY A 315 -7.02 4.15 0.42
C GLY A 315 -5.81 4.29 1.35
N ASP A 316 -5.40 3.17 1.96
CA ASP A 316 -4.17 3.12 2.74
C ASP A 316 -2.98 3.35 1.81
N VAL A 317 -2.10 4.26 2.19
CA VAL A 317 -0.93 4.65 1.40
C VAL A 317 0.31 3.83 1.75
N SER A 318 0.26 3.04 2.83
CA SER A 318 1.34 2.16 3.25
C SER A 318 1.73 1.13 2.18
N PRO A 319 3.03 0.97 1.86
CA PRO A 319 3.49 -0.08 0.95
C PRO A 319 3.34 -1.47 1.59
N LEU A 320 3.45 -2.49 0.75
CA LEU A 320 3.37 -3.90 1.12
C LEU A 320 4.78 -4.52 1.11
N MET A 321 5.08 -5.34 2.12
CA MET A 321 6.35 -6.06 2.27
C MET A 321 6.31 -7.42 1.58
N PHE A 322 7.30 -7.71 0.76
CA PHE A 322 7.58 -9.00 0.11
C PHE A 322 9.11 -9.13 -0.07
N HIS A 323 9.59 -10.32 -0.46
CA HIS A 323 11.02 -10.60 -0.59
C HIS A 323 11.31 -11.32 -1.91
N GLN A 324 12.59 -11.40 -2.29
CA GLN A 324 13.00 -11.94 -3.59
C GLN A 324 12.49 -13.37 -3.90
N PRO A 325 12.37 -14.33 -2.95
CA PRO A 325 11.89 -15.68 -3.24
C PRO A 325 10.44 -15.70 -3.76
N ASN A 326 9.62 -14.72 -3.37
CA ASN A 326 8.22 -14.61 -3.79
C ASN A 326 8.04 -14.37 -5.30
N LEU A 327 9.10 -13.97 -6.01
CA LEU A 327 9.12 -13.77 -7.46
C LEU A 327 9.75 -14.94 -8.25
N ARG A 328 10.09 -16.07 -7.60
CA ARG A 328 10.57 -17.27 -8.30
C ARG A 328 9.58 -17.74 -9.35
N ASP A 329 10.07 -18.07 -10.54
CA ASP A 329 9.31 -18.78 -11.57
C ASP A 329 9.20 -20.26 -11.19
N TYR A 330 8.28 -20.54 -10.27
CA TYR A 330 8.20 -21.78 -9.51
C TYR A 330 7.83 -23.01 -10.35
N ASN A 331 7.36 -22.81 -11.59
CA ASN A 331 6.97 -23.88 -12.51
C ASN A 331 7.63 -23.80 -13.90
N GLY A 332 8.40 -22.76 -14.22
CA GLY A 332 9.00 -22.60 -15.55
C GLY A 332 8.04 -22.04 -16.61
N ALA A 333 6.82 -21.64 -16.23
CA ALA A 333 5.82 -21.06 -17.10
C ALA A 333 5.64 -19.55 -16.90
N GLY A 334 6.44 -18.93 -16.02
CA GLY A 334 6.38 -17.52 -15.70
C GLY A 334 5.45 -17.17 -14.52
N ASN A 335 5.02 -18.16 -13.75
CA ASN A 335 4.17 -17.93 -12.57
C ASN A 335 5.02 -17.72 -11.31
N THR A 336 4.61 -16.77 -10.47
CA THR A 336 5.28 -16.44 -9.21
C THR A 336 4.25 -16.31 -8.09
N LEU A 337 4.63 -16.56 -6.83
CA LEU A 337 3.68 -16.49 -5.71
C LEU A 337 3.06 -15.10 -5.55
N LEU A 338 3.89 -14.06 -5.66
CA LEU A 338 3.41 -12.69 -5.60
C LEU A 338 2.59 -12.31 -6.84
N GLY A 339 2.92 -12.86 -8.01
CA GLY A 339 2.15 -12.67 -9.23
C GLY A 339 0.74 -13.26 -9.14
N ASP A 340 0.60 -14.45 -8.57
CA ASP A 340 -0.69 -15.09 -8.28
C ASP A 340 -1.49 -14.27 -7.25
N LEU A 341 -0.84 -13.79 -6.18
CA LEU A 341 -1.46 -13.00 -5.13
C LEU A 341 -2.00 -11.66 -5.67
N LEU A 342 -1.19 -10.92 -6.42
CA LEU A 342 -1.60 -9.64 -7.01
C LEU A 342 -2.67 -9.82 -8.11
N ASN A 343 -2.63 -10.91 -8.89
CA ASN A 343 -3.72 -11.28 -9.79
C ASN A 343 -5.03 -11.50 -9.03
N LYS A 344 -4.99 -12.23 -7.91
CA LYS A 344 -6.16 -12.50 -7.07
C LYS A 344 -6.70 -11.23 -6.40
N VAL A 345 -5.82 -10.30 -5.98
CA VAL A 345 -6.22 -8.96 -5.50
C VAL A 345 -6.93 -8.19 -6.61
N ALA A 346 -6.42 -8.20 -7.84
CA ALA A 346 -7.06 -7.56 -8.98
C ALA A 346 -8.43 -8.19 -9.30
N ASP A 347 -8.55 -9.52 -9.28
CA ASP A 347 -9.83 -10.22 -9.51
C ASP A 347 -10.92 -9.84 -8.49
N LYS A 348 -10.56 -9.58 -7.23
CA LYS A 348 -11.50 -9.09 -6.21
C LYS A 348 -11.74 -7.57 -6.38
N TYR A 349 -10.70 -6.77 -6.61
CA TYR A 349 -10.80 -5.31 -6.76
C TYR A 349 -11.63 -4.89 -7.98
N GLU A 350 -11.43 -5.53 -9.13
CA GLU A 350 -12.05 -5.17 -10.41
C GLU A 350 -13.52 -5.61 -10.51
N LYS A 351 -14.00 -6.40 -9.55
CA LYS A 351 -15.44 -6.58 -9.32
C LYS A 351 -16.06 -5.36 -8.65
N LEU A 352 -15.29 -4.62 -7.85
CA LEU A 352 -15.79 -3.51 -7.03
C LEU A 352 -15.58 -2.15 -7.71
N TYR A 353 -14.38 -1.89 -8.24
CA TYR A 353 -13.95 -0.59 -8.79
C TYR A 353 -13.41 -0.73 -10.22
N ASN A 354 -13.54 0.35 -11.01
CA ASN A 354 -13.03 0.43 -12.38
C ASN A 354 -12.13 1.66 -12.60
N PHE A 355 -11.15 1.85 -11.72
CA PHE A 355 -10.12 2.88 -11.83
C PHE A 355 -8.78 2.35 -11.26
N PRO A 356 -7.64 2.83 -11.77
CA PRO A 356 -6.34 2.23 -11.46
C PRO A 356 -5.81 2.66 -10.09
N ALA A 357 -5.02 1.78 -9.46
CA ALA A 357 -4.21 2.19 -8.32
C ALA A 357 -3.07 3.12 -8.75
N LEU A 358 -2.60 3.92 -7.81
CA LEU A 358 -1.32 4.63 -7.91
C LEU A 358 -0.21 3.70 -7.40
N SER A 359 0.96 3.71 -8.04
CA SER A 359 2.15 2.95 -7.59
C SER A 359 3.31 3.89 -7.27
N PRO A 360 3.17 4.77 -6.26
CA PRO A 360 4.18 5.76 -5.90
C PRO A 360 5.53 5.13 -5.55
N THR A 361 6.61 5.88 -5.77
CA THR A 361 7.93 5.57 -5.21
C THR A 361 7.94 5.80 -3.70
N MET A 362 8.86 5.18 -2.97
CA MET A 362 9.04 5.44 -1.53
C MET A 362 9.24 6.94 -1.21
N ASN A 363 9.88 7.69 -2.10
CA ASN A 363 10.07 9.14 -1.94
C ASN A 363 8.75 9.91 -2.06
N ALA A 364 7.85 9.48 -2.95
CA ALA A 364 6.51 10.05 -3.07
C ALA A 364 5.64 9.66 -1.87
N LEU A 365 5.73 8.40 -1.39
CA LEU A 365 5.07 7.94 -0.17
C LEU A 365 5.45 8.81 1.05
N GLY A 366 6.74 9.02 1.30
CA GLY A 366 7.21 9.89 2.38
C GLY A 366 6.73 11.34 2.25
N THR A 367 6.64 11.86 1.02
CA THR A 367 6.08 13.19 0.74
C THR A 367 4.58 13.25 1.05
N THR A 368 3.78 12.28 0.59
CA THR A 368 2.33 12.19 0.84
C THR A 368 2.03 12.09 2.33
N LEU A 369 2.78 11.24 3.06
CA LEU A 369 2.65 11.09 4.51
C LEU A 369 2.97 12.40 5.26
N THR A 370 4.03 13.11 4.85
CA THR A 370 4.39 14.42 5.41
C THR A 370 3.30 15.46 5.15
N GLN A 371 2.75 15.49 3.93
CA GLN A 371 1.64 16.38 3.57
C GLN A 371 0.38 16.08 4.39
N ARG A 372 0.08 14.79 4.65
CA ARG A 372 -1.06 14.42 5.49
C ARG A 372 -0.85 14.78 6.97
N MET A 373 0.37 14.67 7.49
CA MET A 373 0.72 15.16 8.83
C MET A 373 0.54 16.68 8.94
N ALA A 374 1.01 17.43 7.95
CA ALA A 374 0.81 18.88 7.88
C ALA A 374 -0.68 19.26 7.76
N TYR A 375 -1.46 18.53 6.95
CA TYR A 375 -2.91 18.69 6.86
C TYR A 375 -3.59 18.47 8.21
N ASN A 376 -3.28 17.37 8.92
CA ASN A 376 -3.82 17.09 10.25
C ASN A 376 -3.46 18.21 11.25
N ALA A 377 -2.22 18.69 11.24
CA ALA A 377 -1.74 19.75 12.11
C ALA A 377 -2.31 21.14 11.78
N SER A 378 -2.81 21.36 10.56
CA SER A 378 -3.35 22.66 10.12
C SER A 378 -4.66 23.06 10.81
N GLY A 379 -5.40 22.10 11.38
CA GLY A 379 -6.70 22.34 11.99
C GLY A 379 -7.78 22.81 10.99
N VAL A 380 -7.62 22.54 9.70
CA VAL A 380 -8.49 23.03 8.63
C VAL A 380 -9.97 22.72 8.84
N VAL A 381 -10.80 23.75 8.71
CA VAL A 381 -12.26 23.66 8.72
C VAL A 381 -12.82 24.16 7.38
N ALA A 382 -13.84 23.47 6.88
CA ALA A 382 -14.62 23.90 5.73
C ALA A 382 -16.06 24.21 6.16
N THR A 383 -16.54 25.39 5.77
CA THR A 383 -17.94 25.79 5.92
C THR A 383 -18.62 25.77 4.56
N ARG A 384 -19.74 25.04 4.46
CA ARG A 384 -20.60 25.07 3.27
C ARG A 384 -21.62 26.20 3.41
N ASN A 385 -21.53 27.21 2.54
CA ASN A 385 -22.36 28.40 2.58
C ASN A 385 -23.70 28.17 1.87
N ALA A 386 -24.69 29.02 2.18
CA ALA A 386 -26.04 28.95 1.60
C ALA A 386 -26.07 29.24 0.08
N ASP A 387 -25.09 30.00 -0.43
CA ASP A 387 -24.91 30.34 -1.85
C ASP A 387 -24.21 29.21 -2.67
N SER A 388 -24.06 28.03 -2.08
CA SER A 388 -23.34 26.87 -2.65
C SER A 388 -21.83 27.08 -2.87
N THR A 389 -21.22 28.05 -2.21
CA THR A 389 -19.76 28.12 -2.06
C THR A 389 -19.28 27.31 -0.85
N VAL A 390 -17.98 27.03 -0.81
CA VAL A 390 -17.28 26.50 0.38
C VAL A 390 -16.20 27.48 0.79
N THR A 391 -16.23 27.91 2.04
CA THR A 391 -15.13 28.65 2.66
C THR A 391 -14.23 27.67 3.41
N LEU A 392 -12.97 27.59 2.99
CA LEU A 392 -11.90 26.90 3.71
C LEU A 392 -11.19 27.91 4.60
N THR A 393 -11.12 27.67 5.91
CA THR A 393 -10.46 28.55 6.86
C THR A 393 -9.14 27.92 7.32
N VAL A 394 -8.06 28.31 6.62
CA VAL A 394 -6.63 28.10 6.93
C VAL A 394 -5.87 29.23 6.24
N GLY A 395 -4.61 29.44 6.60
CA GLY A 395 -3.99 30.74 6.73
C GLY A 395 -3.17 31.45 5.61
N THR A 396 -2.51 32.60 5.87
CA THR A 396 -2.01 33.63 4.90
C THR A 396 -0.53 33.52 4.54
N VAL A 397 -0.05 33.43 3.28
CA VAL A 397 -0.57 33.69 1.90
C VAL A 397 0.17 32.73 0.93
N ALA A 398 -0.28 32.26 -0.26
CA ALA A 398 -1.45 32.42 -1.15
C ALA A 398 -1.83 31.03 -1.76
N PRO A 399 -3.03 30.86 -2.35
CA PRO A 399 -3.46 29.57 -2.88
C PRO A 399 -2.81 29.18 -4.21
N VAL A 400 -1.91 28.20 -4.15
CA VAL A 400 -1.70 27.29 -5.29
C VAL A 400 -2.91 26.37 -5.35
N ILE A 401 -3.76 26.57 -6.37
CA ILE A 401 -4.87 25.67 -6.68
C ILE A 401 -4.43 24.73 -7.80
N THR A 402 -3.97 23.54 -7.43
CA THR A 402 -3.88 22.42 -8.38
C THR A 402 -5.14 21.57 -8.22
N ALA A 403 -5.51 20.86 -9.28
CA ALA A 403 -6.63 19.93 -9.24
C ALA A 403 -6.33 18.73 -10.12
N GLU A 404 -6.83 17.58 -9.70
CA GLU A 404 -6.78 16.34 -10.47
C GLU A 404 -8.17 15.72 -10.58
N THR A 405 -8.24 14.58 -11.25
CA THR A 405 -9.47 13.77 -11.29
C THR A 405 -9.10 12.31 -11.13
N TYR A 406 -9.54 11.72 -10.03
CA TYR A 406 -9.29 10.34 -9.67
C TYR A 406 -10.63 9.63 -9.39
N ALA A 407 -10.77 8.38 -9.85
CA ALA A 407 -12.02 7.60 -9.72
C ALA A 407 -13.30 8.32 -10.22
N GLY A 408 -13.16 9.27 -11.17
CA GLY A 408 -14.26 10.11 -11.66
C GLY A 408 -14.67 11.26 -10.73
N GLN A 409 -13.88 11.54 -9.69
CA GLN A 409 -14.09 12.64 -8.75
C GLN A 409 -12.99 13.69 -8.90
N ARG A 410 -13.36 14.98 -8.87
CA ARG A 410 -12.40 16.08 -8.88
C ARG A 410 -11.87 16.31 -7.47
N ILE A 411 -10.54 16.25 -7.32
CA ILE A 411 -9.83 16.63 -6.10
C ILE A 411 -9.20 17.99 -6.37
N THR A 412 -9.34 18.93 -5.44
CA THR A 412 -8.78 20.29 -5.57
C THR A 412 -7.89 20.55 -4.37
N TYR A 413 -6.59 20.62 -4.60
CA TYR A 413 -5.61 20.97 -3.60
C TYR A 413 -5.56 22.48 -3.43
N VAL A 414 -5.42 22.92 -2.19
CA VAL A 414 -5.43 24.33 -1.82
C VAL A 414 -4.33 24.55 -0.81
N THR A 415 -3.23 25.16 -1.24
CA THR A 415 -2.18 25.58 -0.31
C THR A 415 -2.62 26.82 0.46
N LEU A 416 -2.52 26.78 1.78
CA LEU A 416 -2.81 27.89 2.68
C LEU A 416 -1.72 27.85 3.78
N ALA A 417 -1.32 29.01 4.30
CA ALA A 417 -0.33 29.17 5.37
C ALA A 417 -1.03 29.35 6.76
N PRO A 418 -0.57 30.21 7.71
CA PRO A 418 -1.32 30.60 8.95
C PRO A 418 -2.00 32.01 8.91
N GLY A 419 -3.30 32.19 9.28
CA GLY A 419 -4.12 33.44 9.15
C GLY A 419 -5.44 33.43 8.30
N GLN A 420 -5.35 33.59 6.96
CA GLN A 420 -6.35 33.49 5.85
C GLN A 420 -7.63 32.62 5.96
N SER A 421 -8.47 32.79 4.93
CA SER A 421 -9.47 31.83 4.45
C SER A 421 -9.53 31.95 2.92
N VAL A 422 -10.03 30.93 2.21
CA VAL A 422 -10.37 31.03 0.79
C VAL A 422 -11.79 30.53 0.56
N THR A 423 -12.57 31.26 -0.25
CA THR A 423 -13.90 30.81 -0.66
C THR A 423 -13.83 30.30 -2.09
N ILE A 424 -14.19 29.03 -2.27
CA ILE A 424 -14.18 28.33 -3.55
C ILE A 424 -15.63 28.10 -3.95
N LYS A 425 -16.02 28.60 -5.12
CA LYS A 425 -17.31 28.27 -5.71
C LYS A 425 -17.24 26.88 -6.31
N LYS A 426 -18.24 26.03 -6.02
CA LYS A 426 -18.39 24.76 -6.70
C LYS A 426 -18.60 25.02 -8.20
N LEU A 427 -17.66 24.54 -9.03
CA LEU A 427 -17.79 24.47 -10.49
C LEU A 427 -18.71 23.32 -10.88
#